data_AF-A0A6G3Z8Z4-F1
#
_entry.id   AF-A0A6G3Z8Z4-F1
#
_cell.length_a   1.000
_cell.length_b   1.000
_cell.length_c   1.000
_cell.angle_alpha   90.00
_cell.angle_beta   90.00
_cell.angle_gamma   90.00
#
_symmetry.space_group_name_H-M   'P 1'
#
loop_
_entity.id
_entity.type
_entity.pdbx_description
1 polymer ?
#
loop_
_entity_poly.entity_id
_entity_poly.type
_entity_poly.pdbx_seq_one_letter_code
_entity_poly.pdbx_strand_id
1 'polypeptide(L)'
;RRKEAVTMQDVEDAIDRITIGLSLTPLLDSNRKRMTAYHEVGHALLTTLLEHADALNKVTIIPRSGGIEGFTQSLPDEDVIDSGLYTRNWILDRITVALGGLAAEAEVFGDLEVTTGAGGDIKQVTNLSRQMVTLYGMSDLGPVALESMGNEVFLGRNLMPRSEYSEAMASKIDRQVRAIALHCYERARKLLSDNRALIDYLVDRLLEQETMEGEEFRKIVRQYTHIPDKQASKTEVAV
;
A
#
# COMPACT_ATOMS: atom_id res chain seq x y z
N ARG A 1 -26.68 6.31 16.21
CA ARG A 1 -27.02 4.90 16.53
C ARG A 1 -27.38 4.86 18.02
N ARG A 2 -28.58 4.37 18.40
CA ARG A 2 -28.96 4.07 19.80
C ARG A 2 -28.99 2.54 19.95
N LYS A 3 -27.82 1.92 20.06
CA LYS A 3 -27.69 0.49 20.39
C LYS A 3 -27.53 0.36 21.91
N GLU A 4 -28.00 -0.75 22.48
CA GLU A 4 -27.87 -1.02 23.92
C GLU A 4 -26.44 -1.40 24.33
N ALA A 5 -25.64 -1.92 23.39
CA ALA A 5 -24.23 -2.24 23.59
C ALA A 5 -23.40 -1.89 22.35
N VAL A 6 -22.11 -1.63 22.58
CA VAL A 6 -21.11 -1.42 21.53
C VAL A 6 -20.67 -2.78 20.98
N THR A 7 -20.75 -2.95 19.66
CA THR A 7 -20.26 -4.17 18.98
C THR A 7 -18.86 -3.95 18.41
N MET A 8 -18.12 -5.03 18.11
CA MET A 8 -16.81 -4.94 17.43
C MET A 8 -16.90 -4.17 16.11
N GLN A 9 -17.99 -4.35 15.34
CA GLN A 9 -18.25 -3.56 14.14
C GLN A 9 -18.31 -2.06 14.41
N ASP A 10 -18.87 -1.62 15.56
CA ASP A 10 -18.91 -0.20 15.90
C ASP A 10 -17.51 0.34 16.25
N VAL A 11 -16.62 -0.51 16.78
CA VAL A 11 -15.22 -0.16 17.05
C VAL A 11 -14.45 -0.05 15.73
N GLU A 12 -14.59 -1.01 14.82
CA GLU A 12 -13.98 -0.97 13.49
C GLU A 12 -14.45 0.23 12.66
N ASP A 13 -15.76 0.51 12.65
CA ASP A 13 -16.34 1.68 11.98
C ASP A 13 -15.75 2.99 12.57
N ALA A 14 -15.46 3.02 13.87
CA ALA A 14 -14.87 4.18 14.54
C ALA A 14 -13.38 4.35 14.21
N ILE A 15 -12.62 3.25 14.14
CA ILE A 15 -11.20 3.26 13.71
C ILE A 15 -11.13 3.78 12.27
N ASP A 16 -11.93 3.23 11.35
CA ASP A 16 -11.99 3.70 9.96
C ASP A 16 -12.31 5.20 9.91
N ARG A 17 -13.28 5.66 10.69
CA ARG A 17 -13.66 7.07 10.72
C ARG A 17 -12.52 7.99 11.13
N ILE A 18 -11.68 7.56 12.06
CA ILE A 18 -10.52 8.34 12.54
C ILE A 18 -9.40 8.31 11.50
N THR A 19 -9.13 7.14 10.90
CA THR A 19 -7.97 6.94 10.02
C THR A 19 -8.20 7.48 8.61
N ILE A 20 -9.38 7.25 8.04
CA ILE A 20 -9.69 7.51 6.63
C ILE A 20 -11.01 8.27 6.43
N GLY A 21 -11.74 8.57 7.51
CA GLY A 21 -12.93 9.42 7.46
C GLY A 21 -14.27 8.69 7.35
N LEU A 22 -15.33 9.49 7.23
CA LEU A 22 -16.72 9.06 7.26
C LEU A 22 -17.08 8.23 6.02
N SER A 23 -17.73 7.08 6.22
CA SER A 23 -18.34 6.34 5.10
C SER A 23 -19.37 7.20 4.39
N LEU A 24 -19.24 7.26 3.07
CA LEU A 24 -20.19 7.92 2.17
C LEU A 24 -21.14 6.89 1.57
N THR A 25 -22.07 7.38 0.76
CA THR A 25 -23.00 6.53 0.00
C THR A 25 -22.21 5.69 -1.01
N PRO A 26 -22.50 4.39 -1.15
CA PRO A 26 -21.86 3.54 -2.14
C PRO A 26 -21.99 4.10 -3.56
N LEU A 27 -20.98 3.83 -4.38
CA LEU A 27 -21.01 4.20 -5.79
C LEU A 27 -22.06 3.36 -6.53
N LEU A 28 -22.80 4.02 -7.42
CA LEU A 28 -23.60 3.33 -8.42
C LEU A 28 -22.70 2.51 -9.34
N ASP A 29 -23.22 1.39 -9.83
CA ASP A 29 -22.49 0.58 -10.80
C ASP A 29 -22.13 1.43 -12.03
N SER A 30 -20.82 1.54 -12.27
CA SER A 30 -20.24 2.48 -13.24
C SER A 30 -18.82 2.06 -13.57
N ASN A 31 -18.30 2.54 -14.71
CA ASN A 31 -16.90 2.33 -15.08
C ASN A 31 -15.93 2.81 -14.00
N ARG A 32 -16.30 3.89 -13.27
CA ARG A 32 -15.53 4.39 -12.12
C ARG A 32 -15.48 3.37 -10.98
N LYS A 33 -16.63 2.81 -10.58
CA LYS A 33 -16.69 1.78 -9.54
C LYS A 33 -15.84 0.56 -9.89
N ARG A 34 -15.88 0.12 -11.17
CA ARG A 34 -15.02 -0.96 -11.67
C ARG A 34 -13.54 -0.61 -11.63
N MET A 35 -13.15 0.58 -12.10
CA MET A 35 -11.77 1.06 -12.03
C MET A 35 -11.24 1.04 -10.59
N THR A 36 -12.01 1.58 -9.64
CA THR A 36 -11.68 1.53 -8.22
C THR A 36 -11.55 0.09 -7.71
N ALA A 37 -12.44 -0.81 -8.12
CA ALA A 37 -12.34 -2.22 -7.72
C ALA A 37 -11.06 -2.89 -8.22
N TYR A 38 -10.66 -2.67 -9.48
CA TYR A 38 -9.38 -3.17 -9.99
C TYR A 38 -8.19 -2.58 -9.25
N HIS A 39 -8.23 -1.28 -8.96
CA HIS A 39 -7.20 -0.59 -8.19
C HIS A 39 -7.00 -1.21 -6.80
N GLU A 40 -8.10 -1.36 -6.05
CA GLU A 40 -8.06 -1.93 -4.70
C GLU A 40 -7.71 -3.41 -4.69
N VAL A 41 -8.21 -4.20 -5.66
CA VAL A 41 -7.79 -5.60 -5.82
C VAL A 41 -6.30 -5.71 -6.13
N GLY A 42 -5.73 -4.77 -6.89
CA GLY A 42 -4.28 -4.68 -7.13
C GLY A 42 -3.49 -4.58 -5.83
N HIS A 43 -3.85 -3.65 -4.95
CA HIS A 43 -3.24 -3.53 -3.63
C HIS A 43 -3.45 -4.80 -2.78
N ALA A 44 -4.68 -5.29 -2.69
CA ALA A 44 -5.03 -6.43 -1.84
C ALA A 44 -4.34 -7.73 -2.29
N LEU A 45 -4.24 -7.96 -3.60
CA LEU A 45 -3.59 -9.13 -4.16
C LEU A 45 -2.09 -9.08 -3.91
N LEU A 46 -1.41 -7.97 -4.18
CA LEU A 46 0.02 -7.84 -3.89
C LEU A 46 0.30 -7.93 -2.39
N THR A 47 -0.53 -7.30 -1.56
CA THR A 47 -0.46 -7.45 -0.09
C THR A 47 -0.52 -8.92 0.28
N THR A 48 -1.32 -9.73 -0.41
CA THR A 48 -1.45 -11.15 -0.12
C THR A 48 -0.29 -12.00 -0.65
N LEU A 49 0.23 -11.70 -1.84
CA LEU A 49 1.25 -12.52 -2.53
C LEU A 49 2.69 -12.22 -2.12
N LEU A 50 2.95 -11.05 -1.54
CA LEU A 50 4.29 -10.64 -1.11
C LEU A 50 4.61 -11.19 0.28
N GLU A 51 5.77 -11.82 0.40
CA GLU A 51 6.21 -12.55 1.60
C GLU A 51 6.38 -11.64 2.81
N HIS A 52 6.96 -10.45 2.61
CA HIS A 52 7.29 -9.51 3.68
C HIS A 52 6.30 -8.36 3.78
N ALA A 53 5.20 -8.39 3.02
CA ALA A 53 4.12 -7.41 3.18
C ALA A 53 3.32 -7.71 4.44
N ASP A 54 2.76 -6.66 5.04
CA ASP A 54 1.80 -6.76 6.14
C ASP A 54 0.58 -7.62 5.75
N ALA A 55 -0.13 -8.20 6.72
CA ALA A 55 -1.28 -9.06 6.42
C ALA A 55 -2.47 -8.22 5.93
N LEU A 56 -3.23 -8.69 4.94
CA LEU A 56 -4.45 -8.00 4.53
C LEU A 56 -5.52 -8.08 5.63
N ASN A 57 -6.03 -6.94 6.09
CA ASN A 57 -7.17 -6.88 7.01
C ASN A 57 -8.48 -6.96 6.24
N LYS A 58 -8.69 -6.03 5.30
CA LYS A 58 -9.90 -5.93 4.48
C LYS A 58 -9.64 -5.06 3.24
N VAL A 59 -10.50 -5.20 2.24
CA VAL A 59 -10.53 -4.37 1.04
C VAL A 59 -11.95 -3.88 0.79
N THR A 60 -12.13 -2.62 0.45
CA THR A 60 -13.47 -2.04 0.20
C THR A 60 -13.45 -0.99 -0.89
N ILE A 61 -14.54 -0.92 -1.65
CA ILE A 61 -14.81 0.09 -2.67
C ILE A 61 -15.91 1.07 -2.23
N ILE A 62 -16.21 1.11 -0.92
CA ILE A 62 -17.13 2.08 -0.34
C ILE A 62 -16.38 3.39 -0.09
N PRO A 63 -16.76 4.51 -0.74
CA PRO A 63 -16.05 5.76 -0.61
C PRO A 63 -16.07 6.30 0.82
N ARG A 64 -14.99 6.98 1.21
CA ARG A 64 -14.87 7.71 2.48
C ARG A 64 -14.68 9.20 2.23
N SER A 65 -15.06 10.02 3.22
CA SER A 65 -14.83 11.46 3.20
C SER A 65 -13.34 11.77 3.03
N GLY A 66 -12.99 12.82 2.28
CA GLY A 66 -11.59 13.15 2.00
C GLY A 66 -11.11 12.71 0.61
N GLY A 67 -12.00 12.22 -0.25
CA GLY A 67 -11.69 11.85 -1.63
C GLY A 67 -11.16 10.42 -1.79
N ILE A 68 -11.34 9.57 -0.77
CA ILE A 68 -10.96 8.16 -0.81
C ILE A 68 -12.10 7.40 -1.46
N GLU A 69 -11.86 6.82 -2.64
CA GLU A 69 -12.89 6.11 -3.41
C GLU A 69 -13.02 4.63 -3.04
N GLY A 70 -11.92 4.04 -2.58
CA GLY A 70 -11.79 2.72 -2.00
C GLY A 70 -10.56 2.70 -1.10
N PHE A 71 -10.37 1.64 -0.33
CA PHE A 71 -9.10 1.42 0.37
C PHE A 71 -8.86 -0.06 0.68
N THR A 72 -7.57 -0.39 0.72
CA THR A 72 -7.04 -1.66 1.17
C THR A 72 -6.34 -1.46 2.50
N GLN A 73 -6.81 -2.13 3.54
CA GLN A 73 -6.24 -2.04 4.87
C GLN A 73 -5.37 -3.25 5.15
N SER A 74 -4.11 -3.01 5.53
CA SER A 74 -3.23 -4.02 6.10
C SER A 74 -3.23 -3.96 7.63
N LEU A 75 -2.92 -5.10 8.26
CA LEU A 75 -2.58 -5.23 9.67
C LEU A 75 -1.05 -5.20 9.77
N PRO A 76 -0.48 -4.10 10.26
CA PRO A 76 0.95 -4.03 10.52
C PRO A 76 1.38 -5.10 11.53
N ASP A 77 2.58 -5.61 11.38
CA ASP A 77 3.19 -6.50 12.37
C ASP A 77 3.62 -5.70 13.61
N GLU A 78 3.05 -6.03 14.78
CA GLU A 78 3.32 -5.36 16.05
C GLU A 78 4.81 -5.43 16.41
N ASP A 79 5.47 -6.57 16.18
CA ASP A 79 6.90 -6.73 16.50
C ASP A 79 7.77 -5.82 15.62
N VAL A 80 7.39 -5.63 14.36
CA VAL A 80 8.08 -4.71 13.44
C VAL A 80 7.85 -3.26 13.84
N ILE A 81 6.62 -2.90 14.25
CA ILE A 81 6.31 -1.56 14.76
C ILE A 81 7.10 -1.27 16.04
N ASP A 82 7.05 -2.18 17.01
CA ASP A 82 7.64 -1.99 18.33
C ASP A 82 9.16 -1.97 18.29
N SER A 83 9.76 -2.84 17.48
CA SER A 83 11.22 -2.84 17.28
C SER A 83 11.69 -1.63 16.46
N GLY A 84 10.84 -1.11 15.57
CA GLY A 84 11.22 -0.11 14.58
C GLY A 84 12.27 -0.61 13.58
N LEU A 85 12.47 -1.92 13.48
CA LEU A 85 13.51 -2.55 12.65
C LEU A 85 12.92 -3.02 11.33
N TYR A 86 12.98 -2.15 10.32
CA TYR A 86 12.49 -2.46 8.98
C TYR A 86 13.59 -3.09 8.10
N THR A 87 13.34 -4.28 7.58
CA THR A 87 14.25 -4.92 6.62
C THR A 87 14.13 -4.28 5.23
N ARG A 88 15.19 -4.40 4.41
CA ARG A 88 15.16 -3.94 3.02
C ARG A 88 14.01 -4.58 2.23
N ASN A 89 13.78 -5.87 2.42
CA ASN A 89 12.72 -6.59 1.70
C ASN A 89 11.33 -6.14 2.11
N TRP A 90 11.10 -5.87 3.41
CA TRP A 90 9.82 -5.33 3.88
C TRP A 90 9.51 -3.97 3.23
N ILE A 91 10.49 -3.06 3.13
CA ILE A 91 10.28 -1.77 2.47
C ILE A 91 10.03 -1.95 0.96
N LEU A 92 10.75 -2.84 0.30
CA LEU A 92 10.53 -3.14 -1.12
C LEU A 92 9.15 -3.74 -1.37
N ASP A 93 8.68 -4.65 -0.52
CA ASP A 93 7.34 -5.22 -0.63
C ASP A 93 6.28 -4.15 -0.38
N ARG A 94 6.49 -3.25 0.59
CA ARG A 94 5.60 -2.11 0.83
C ARG A 94 5.52 -1.14 -0.36
N ILE A 95 6.64 -0.85 -1.02
CA ILE A 95 6.68 -0.07 -2.27
C ILE A 95 5.94 -0.81 -3.39
N THR A 96 6.14 -2.12 -3.49
CA THR A 96 5.48 -2.98 -4.50
C THR A 96 3.96 -2.98 -4.30
N VAL A 97 3.47 -3.10 -3.06
CA VAL A 97 2.04 -2.97 -2.72
C VAL A 97 1.49 -1.61 -3.10
N ALA A 98 2.18 -0.52 -2.77
CA ALA A 98 1.74 0.84 -3.13
C ALA A 98 1.63 1.02 -4.65
N LEU A 99 2.46 0.36 -5.44
CA LEU A 99 2.35 0.38 -6.90
C LEU A 99 1.25 -0.54 -7.46
N GLY A 100 0.58 -1.31 -6.61
CA GLY A 100 -0.42 -2.31 -6.98
C GLY A 100 -1.62 -1.75 -7.71
N GLY A 101 -2.21 -0.66 -7.21
CA GLY A 101 -3.34 0.00 -7.87
C GLY A 101 -2.99 0.48 -9.27
N LEU A 102 -1.91 1.27 -9.40
CA LEU A 102 -1.41 1.75 -10.70
C LEU A 102 -1.10 0.59 -11.67
N ALA A 103 -0.43 -0.45 -11.19
CA ALA A 103 -0.07 -1.60 -12.01
C ALA A 103 -1.31 -2.39 -12.45
N ALA A 104 -2.33 -2.53 -11.59
CA ALA A 104 -3.58 -3.19 -11.94
C ALA A 104 -4.34 -2.41 -13.01
N GLU A 105 -4.40 -1.08 -12.89
CA GLU A 105 -5.00 -0.23 -13.91
C GLU A 105 -4.30 -0.39 -15.26
N ALA A 106 -2.97 -0.34 -15.27
CA ALA A 106 -2.17 -0.49 -16.48
C ALA A 106 -2.32 -1.87 -17.15
N GLU A 107 -2.35 -2.96 -16.37
CA GLU A 107 -2.51 -4.32 -16.89
C GLU A 107 -3.93 -4.59 -17.43
N VAL A 108 -4.94 -3.93 -16.87
CA VAL A 108 -6.36 -4.19 -17.20
C VAL A 108 -6.87 -3.27 -18.29
N PHE A 109 -6.60 -1.97 -18.16
CA PHE A 109 -7.13 -0.91 -19.04
C PHE A 109 -6.08 -0.37 -20.02
N GLY A 110 -4.79 -0.64 -19.78
CA GLY A 110 -3.68 -0.16 -20.58
C GLY A 110 -3.01 1.08 -20.01
N ASP A 111 -1.75 1.32 -20.38
CA ASP A 111 -0.91 2.39 -19.81
C ASP A 111 -1.46 3.81 -20.06
N LEU A 112 -2.36 4.00 -21.04
CA LEU A 112 -2.99 5.30 -21.34
C LEU A 112 -4.23 5.59 -20.49
N GLU A 113 -4.79 4.57 -19.83
CA GLU A 113 -6.03 4.67 -19.04
C GLU A 113 -5.75 4.68 -17.52
N VAL A 114 -4.47 4.73 -17.12
CA VAL A 114 -4.08 4.93 -15.72
C VAL A 114 -4.59 6.28 -15.20
N THR A 115 -5.09 6.29 -13.98
CA THR A 115 -5.79 7.43 -13.39
C THR A 115 -4.91 8.21 -12.42
N THR A 116 -5.36 9.42 -12.08
CA THR A 116 -4.72 10.21 -11.02
C THR A 116 -5.02 9.69 -9.60
N GLY A 117 -5.80 8.61 -9.46
CA GLY A 117 -6.18 8.00 -8.18
C GLY A 117 -4.97 7.51 -7.37
N ALA A 118 -3.94 7.00 -8.06
CA ALA A 118 -2.69 6.52 -7.44
C ALA A 118 -1.77 7.63 -6.90
N GLY A 119 -2.22 8.89 -6.87
CA GLY A 119 -1.39 10.02 -6.45
C GLY A 119 -0.91 9.95 -4.99
N GLY A 120 -1.68 9.31 -4.11
CA GLY A 120 -1.26 9.01 -2.74
C GLY A 120 -0.15 7.97 -2.70
N ASP A 121 -0.32 6.89 -3.46
CA ASP A 121 0.62 5.77 -3.49
C ASP A 121 1.96 6.18 -4.11
N ILE A 122 1.94 6.95 -5.20
CA ILE A 122 3.17 7.45 -5.84
C ILE A 122 3.99 8.33 -4.87
N LYS A 123 3.33 9.11 -4.01
CA LYS A 123 4.02 9.87 -2.95
C LYS A 123 4.66 8.92 -1.93
N GLN A 124 3.94 7.88 -1.52
CA GLN A 124 4.48 6.87 -0.59
C GLN A 124 5.69 6.15 -1.19
N VAL A 125 5.60 5.72 -2.45
CA VAL A 125 6.69 5.09 -3.22
C VAL A 125 7.92 6.00 -3.24
N THR A 126 7.73 7.27 -3.56
CA THR A 126 8.82 8.26 -3.60
C THR A 126 9.48 8.43 -2.24
N ASN A 127 8.68 8.57 -1.19
CA ASN A 127 9.17 8.78 0.17
C ASN A 127 9.96 7.56 0.67
N LEU A 128 9.40 6.35 0.57
CA LEU A 128 10.05 5.11 1.01
C LEU A 128 11.33 4.85 0.24
N SER A 129 11.29 4.98 -1.09
CA SER A 129 12.47 4.79 -1.94
C SER A 129 13.57 5.79 -1.60
N ARG A 130 13.21 7.05 -1.30
CA ARG A 130 14.19 8.04 -0.86
C ARG A 130 14.80 7.69 0.49
N GLN A 131 13.98 7.32 1.49
CA GLN A 131 14.46 6.93 2.81
C GLN A 131 15.41 5.73 2.74
N MET A 132 15.12 4.73 1.90
CA MET A 132 16.04 3.61 1.64
C MET A 132 17.40 4.10 1.17
N VAL A 133 17.45 5.08 0.28
CA VAL A 133 18.69 5.60 -0.31
C VAL A 133 19.42 6.54 0.65
N THR A 134 18.70 7.47 1.29
CA THR A 134 19.31 8.61 2.01
C THR A 134 19.43 8.41 3.51
N LEU A 135 18.56 7.61 4.13
CA LEU A 135 18.56 7.42 5.59
C LEU A 135 19.11 6.05 5.98
N TYR A 136 18.71 5.01 5.25
CA TYR A 136 19.02 3.61 5.62
C TYR A 136 20.25 3.04 4.89
N GLY A 137 20.80 3.75 3.90
CA GLY A 137 21.96 3.28 3.14
C GLY A 137 21.70 1.95 2.38
N MET A 138 20.44 1.68 2.01
CA MET A 138 19.98 0.44 1.36
C MET A 138 20.06 0.50 -0.17
N SER A 139 21.09 1.15 -0.70
CA SER A 139 21.31 1.36 -2.14
C SER A 139 22.78 1.19 -2.54
N ASP A 140 23.05 1.22 -3.84
CA ASP A 140 24.43 1.14 -4.35
C ASP A 140 25.30 2.35 -3.98
N LEU A 141 24.73 3.37 -3.31
CA LEU A 141 25.49 4.49 -2.75
C LEU A 141 26.22 4.11 -1.45
N GLY A 142 25.96 2.92 -0.92
CA GLY A 142 26.61 2.35 0.25
C GLY A 142 25.92 2.69 1.57
N PRO A 143 26.46 2.18 2.69
CA PRO A 143 25.85 2.28 4.01
C PRO A 143 26.15 3.64 4.67
N VAL A 144 25.71 4.72 4.04
CA VAL A 144 25.89 6.10 4.52
C VAL A 144 24.56 6.82 4.63
N ALA A 145 24.37 7.57 5.71
CA ALA A 145 23.26 8.51 5.83
C ALA A 145 23.62 9.80 5.09
N LEU A 146 22.83 10.13 4.07
CA LEU A 146 22.94 11.34 3.25
C LEU A 146 21.96 12.44 3.69
N GLU A 147 20.93 12.06 4.45
CA GLU A 147 19.95 12.94 5.08
C GLU A 147 19.79 12.56 6.55
N SER A 148 19.25 13.47 7.38
CA SER A 148 18.95 13.20 8.79
C SER A 148 17.44 13.10 9.01
N MET A 149 17.02 12.20 9.90
CA MET A 149 15.64 12.11 10.39
C MET A 149 15.31 13.39 11.18
N GLY A 150 14.40 14.22 10.66
CA GLY A 150 13.92 15.40 11.39
C GLY A 150 14.59 16.72 11.04
N ASN A 151 14.66 17.07 9.75
CA ASN A 151 14.82 18.48 9.36
C ASN A 151 13.51 19.24 9.70
N GLU A 152 13.17 19.31 10.99
CA GLU A 152 12.18 20.24 11.50
C GLU A 152 12.67 21.64 11.15
N VAL A 153 11.90 22.30 10.29
CA VAL A 153 12.08 23.68 9.90
C VAL A 153 11.92 24.53 11.17
N PHE A 154 13.02 24.75 11.89
CA PHE A 154 13.02 25.62 13.06
C PHE A 154 12.63 27.04 12.58
N LEU A 155 11.58 27.58 13.20
CA LEU A 155 10.91 28.83 12.84
C LEU A 155 11.89 30.02 12.87
N GLY A 156 12.52 30.32 11.73
CA GLY A 156 13.47 31.42 11.70
C GLY A 156 14.15 31.58 10.36
N ARG A 157 13.47 32.25 9.44
CA ARG A 157 14.08 33.01 8.34
C ARG A 157 14.67 32.15 7.20
N ASN A 158 13.83 31.90 6.20
CA ASN A 158 14.20 31.71 4.79
C ASN A 158 15.19 30.58 4.43
N LEU A 159 14.71 29.72 3.51
CA LEU A 159 15.43 28.94 2.50
C LEU A 159 15.66 27.46 2.84
N MET A 160 14.85 26.64 2.16
CA MET A 160 15.05 25.26 1.67
C MET A 160 16.02 24.38 2.47
N PRO A 161 15.61 23.15 2.90
CA PRO A 161 16.56 22.19 3.44
C PRO A 161 17.65 21.97 2.39
N ARG A 162 18.82 22.59 2.59
CA ARG A 162 19.97 22.37 1.73
C ARG A 162 20.47 20.98 2.08
N SER A 163 20.22 20.05 1.17
CA SER A 163 20.99 18.82 1.08
C SER A 163 22.47 19.15 1.24
N GLU A 164 23.13 18.60 2.27
CA GLU A 164 24.56 18.83 2.52
C GLU A 164 25.47 18.15 1.49
N TYR A 165 24.89 17.50 0.48
CA TYR A 165 25.57 16.78 -0.57
C TYR A 165 25.54 17.52 -1.92
N SER A 166 26.54 17.25 -2.77
CA SER A 166 26.71 17.91 -4.07
C SER A 166 25.58 17.61 -5.05
N GLU A 167 25.39 18.45 -6.08
CA GLU A 167 24.45 18.17 -7.19
C GLU A 167 24.70 16.82 -7.86
N ALA A 168 25.96 16.42 -7.98
CA ALA A 168 26.34 15.11 -8.49
C ALA A 168 25.81 13.97 -7.61
N MET A 169 25.77 14.16 -6.28
CA MET A 169 25.17 13.21 -5.36
C MET A 169 23.64 13.24 -5.43
N ALA A 170 23.03 14.42 -5.55
CA ALA A 170 21.58 14.56 -5.74
C ALA A 170 21.09 13.76 -6.97
N SER A 171 21.80 13.90 -8.10
CA SER A 171 21.50 13.15 -9.32
C SER A 171 21.63 11.64 -9.15
N LYS A 172 22.60 11.18 -8.33
CA LYS A 172 22.76 9.77 -7.99
C LYS A 172 21.62 9.25 -7.12
N ILE A 173 21.18 10.02 -6.13
CA ILE A 173 20.03 9.70 -5.28
C ILE A 173 18.78 9.55 -6.14
N ASP A 174 18.48 10.52 -7.00
CA ASP A 174 17.28 10.48 -7.85
C ASP A 174 17.28 9.28 -8.81
N ARG A 175 18.47 8.90 -9.31
CA ARG A 175 18.62 7.69 -10.14
C ARG A 175 18.29 6.43 -9.35
N GLN A 176 18.78 6.30 -8.12
CA GLN A 176 18.53 5.15 -7.26
C GLN A 176 17.05 5.07 -6.85
N VAL A 177 16.43 6.20 -6.51
CA VAL A 177 14.98 6.28 -6.22
C VAL A 177 14.15 5.79 -7.40
N ARG A 178 14.44 6.27 -8.62
CA ARG A 178 13.75 5.79 -9.84
C ARG A 178 13.99 4.32 -10.10
N ALA A 179 15.21 3.82 -9.89
CA ALA A 179 15.53 2.41 -10.11
C ALA A 179 14.76 1.50 -9.16
N ILE A 180 14.66 1.86 -7.88
CA ILE A 180 13.86 1.13 -6.88
C ILE A 180 12.38 1.12 -7.28
N ALA A 181 11.82 2.30 -7.57
CA ALA A 181 10.42 2.42 -7.95
C ALA A 181 10.08 1.62 -9.22
N LEU A 182 10.93 1.68 -10.25
CA LEU A 182 10.73 0.94 -11.49
C LEU A 182 10.82 -0.58 -11.27
N HIS A 183 11.81 -1.04 -10.49
CA HIS A 183 11.95 -2.45 -10.15
C HIS A 183 10.70 -2.99 -9.43
N CYS A 184 10.20 -2.26 -8.43
CA CYS A 184 8.97 -2.62 -7.72
C CYS A 184 7.74 -2.56 -8.64
N TYR A 185 7.67 -1.60 -9.57
CA TYR A 185 6.57 -1.50 -10.53
C TYR A 185 6.54 -2.68 -11.50
N GLU A 186 7.69 -3.06 -12.07
CA GLU A 186 7.82 -4.23 -12.94
C GLU A 186 7.47 -5.53 -12.20
N ARG A 187 7.89 -5.65 -10.94
CA ARG A 187 7.52 -6.79 -10.08
C ARG A 187 6.01 -6.82 -9.83
N ALA A 188 5.38 -5.69 -9.52
CA ALA A 188 3.94 -5.57 -9.34
C ALA A 188 3.18 -5.99 -10.61
N ARG A 189 3.54 -5.40 -11.76
CA ARG A 189 2.95 -5.75 -13.07
C ARG A 189 3.07 -7.24 -13.35
N LYS A 190 4.25 -7.82 -13.15
CA LYS A 190 4.46 -9.26 -13.36
C LYS A 190 3.54 -10.12 -12.49
N LEU A 191 3.48 -9.85 -11.19
CA LEU A 191 2.64 -10.60 -10.26
C LEU A 191 1.15 -10.48 -10.62
N LEU A 192 0.70 -9.30 -11.02
CA LEU A 192 -0.69 -9.08 -11.40
C LEU A 192 -1.02 -9.75 -12.75
N SER A 193 -0.13 -9.64 -13.74
CA SER A 193 -0.28 -10.27 -15.06
C SER A 193 -0.32 -11.80 -14.94
N ASP A 194 0.57 -12.38 -14.13
CA ASP A 194 0.62 -13.83 -13.86
C ASP A 194 -0.67 -14.32 -13.14
N ASN A 195 -1.46 -13.42 -12.54
CA ASN A 195 -2.70 -13.73 -11.81
C ASN A 195 -3.94 -13.03 -12.41
N ARG A 196 -3.94 -12.68 -13.69
CA ARG A 196 -5.01 -11.88 -14.31
C ARG A 196 -6.41 -12.44 -14.11
N ALA A 197 -6.61 -13.74 -14.32
CA ALA A 197 -7.92 -14.37 -14.16
C ALA A 197 -8.44 -14.31 -12.71
N LEU A 198 -7.53 -14.38 -11.73
CA LEU A 198 -7.86 -14.24 -10.31
C LEU A 198 -8.27 -12.80 -9.98
N ILE A 199 -7.60 -11.80 -10.57
CA ILE A 199 -7.96 -10.39 -10.39
C ILE A 199 -9.40 -10.16 -10.87
N ASP A 200 -9.73 -10.60 -12.09
CA ASP A 200 -11.07 -10.41 -12.66
C ASP A 200 -12.14 -11.06 -11.75
N TYR A 201 -11.88 -12.26 -11.25
CA TYR A 201 -12.77 -12.96 -10.31
C TYR A 201 -12.93 -12.22 -8.96
N LEU A 202 -11.83 -11.71 -8.39
CA LEU A 202 -11.85 -10.96 -7.14
C LEU A 202 -12.61 -9.64 -7.29
N VAL A 203 -12.45 -8.96 -8.43
CA VAL A 203 -13.16 -7.72 -8.75
C VAL A 203 -14.65 -7.96 -8.85
N ASP A 204 -15.09 -9.00 -9.56
CA ASP A 204 -16.51 -9.33 -9.65
C ASP A 204 -17.14 -9.56 -8.26
N ARG A 205 -16.43 -10.32 -7.40
CA ARG A 205 -16.88 -10.54 -6.01
C ARG A 205 -16.88 -9.25 -5.18
N LEU A 206 -15.89 -8.38 -5.35
CA LEU A 206 -15.82 -7.10 -4.65
C LEU A 206 -16.89 -6.11 -5.12
N LEU A 207 -17.30 -6.16 -6.38
CA LEU A 207 -18.42 -5.35 -6.89
C LEU A 207 -19.76 -5.78 -6.31
N GLU A 208 -19.94 -7.08 -6.05
CA GLU A 208 -21.14 -7.63 -5.41
C GLU A 208 -21.21 -7.33 -3.90
N GLN A 209 -20.10 -7.52 -3.18
CA GLN A 209 -20.06 -7.39 -1.72
C GLN A 209 -19.70 -5.98 -1.23
N GLU A 210 -19.08 -5.17 -2.09
CA GLU A 210 -18.51 -3.84 -1.82
C GLU A 210 -17.36 -3.80 -0.78
N THR A 211 -17.27 -4.80 0.09
CA THR A 211 -16.21 -5.00 1.08
C THR A 211 -15.93 -6.49 1.20
N MET A 212 -14.65 -6.86 1.28
CA MET A 212 -14.21 -8.23 1.50
C MET A 212 -13.19 -8.27 2.63
N GLU A 213 -13.40 -9.16 3.59
CA GLU A 213 -12.48 -9.39 4.70
C GLU A 213 -11.23 -10.13 4.24
N GLY A 214 -10.09 -9.85 4.86
CA GLY A 214 -8.79 -10.39 4.46
C GLY A 214 -8.71 -11.91 4.53
N GLU A 215 -9.42 -12.54 5.49
CA GLU A 215 -9.55 -14.00 5.56
C GLU A 215 -10.34 -14.57 4.38
N GLU A 216 -11.44 -13.93 3.96
CA GLU A 216 -12.20 -14.35 2.78
C GLU A 216 -11.35 -14.19 1.51
N PHE A 217 -10.69 -13.04 1.38
CA PHE A 217 -9.81 -12.74 0.26
C PHE A 217 -8.69 -13.78 0.14
N ARG A 218 -7.98 -14.08 1.24
CA ARG A 218 -6.93 -15.11 1.27
C ARG A 218 -7.46 -16.50 0.89
N LYS A 219 -8.65 -16.87 1.36
CA LYS A 219 -9.27 -18.16 1.01
C LYS A 219 -9.50 -18.29 -0.50
N ILE A 220 -9.93 -17.22 -1.16
CA ILE A 220 -10.08 -17.21 -2.62
C ILE A 220 -8.71 -17.33 -3.29
N VAL A 221 -7.74 -16.50 -2.91
CA VAL A 221 -6.40 -16.49 -3.52
C VAL A 221 -5.72 -17.87 -3.42
N ARG A 222 -5.84 -18.57 -2.27
CA ARG A 222 -5.28 -19.92 -2.08
C ARG A 222 -5.79 -20.98 -3.06
N GLN A 223 -6.96 -20.76 -3.66
CA GLN A 223 -7.53 -21.69 -4.64
C GLN A 223 -6.85 -21.57 -6.01
N TYR A 224 -6.22 -20.44 -6.29
CA TYR A 224 -5.62 -20.13 -7.59
C TYR A 224 -4.09 -20.17 -7.55
N THR A 225 -3.48 -19.78 -6.44
CA THR A 225 -2.02 -19.68 -6.33
C THR A 225 -1.52 -19.94 -4.91
N HIS A 226 -0.22 -20.21 -4.81
CA HIS A 226 0.44 -20.38 -3.52
C HIS A 226 0.60 -19.01 -2.85
N ILE A 227 0.15 -18.92 -1.60
CA ILE A 227 0.39 -17.76 -0.74
C ILE A 227 1.58 -18.09 0.15
N PRO A 228 2.63 -17.25 0.19
CA PRO A 228 3.74 -17.42 1.10
C PRO A 228 3.27 -17.47 2.55
N ASP A 229 3.93 -18.28 3.38
CA ASP A 229 3.77 -18.21 4.82
C ASP A 229 4.39 -16.90 5.30
N LYS A 230 3.55 -15.88 5.45
CA LYS A 230 3.95 -14.64 6.12
C LYS A 230 4.43 -15.03 7.51
N GLN A 231 5.56 -14.48 7.93
CA GLN A 231 6.00 -14.57 9.32
C GLN A 231 5.02 -13.75 10.17
N ALA A 232 3.80 -14.25 10.36
CA ALA A 232 2.92 -13.74 11.39
C ALA A 232 3.58 -14.10 12.71
N SER A 233 3.93 -13.07 13.49
CA SER A 233 4.20 -13.25 14.91
C SER A 233 3.08 -14.10 15.50
N LYS A 234 3.46 -15.30 15.97
CA LYS A 234 2.55 -16.24 16.61
C LYS A 234 2.18 -15.68 17.98
N THR A 235 1.29 -14.71 18.03
CA THR A 235 0.57 -14.42 19.27
C THR A 235 -0.63 -15.36 19.31
N GLU A 236 -0.36 -16.61 19.70
CA GLU A 236 -1.37 -17.41 20.37
C GLU A 236 -1.86 -16.59 21.56
N VAL A 237 -3.08 -16.07 21.47
CA VAL A 237 -3.81 -15.59 22.65
C VAL A 237 -4.04 -16.83 23.51
N ALA A 238 -3.10 -17.08 24.43
CA ALA A 238 -3.29 -18.01 25.51
C ALA A 238 -4.47 -17.51 26.34
N VAL A 239 -5.50 -18.36 26.38
CA VAL A 239 -6.75 -18.24 27.13
C VAL A 239 -6.50 -18.01 28.62
#